data_AF-A0A1I3IQB8-F1
#
_entry.id   AF-A0A1I3IQB8-F1
#
_cell.length_a   1.000
_cell.length_b   1.000
_cell.length_c   1.000
_cell.angle_alpha   90.00
_cell.angle_beta   90.00
_cell.angle_gamma   90.00
#
_symmetry.space_group_name_H-M   'P 1'
#
loop_
_entity.id
_entity.type
_entity.pdbx_description
1 polymer ?
#
loop_
_entity_poly.entity_id
_entity_poly.type
_entity_poly.pdbx_seq_one_letter_code
_entity_poly.pdbx_strand_id
1 'polypeptide(L)' 'MIAFYRAKLEQPETFNPEWARRKLEELERGEGQTYMDILLEIIGEHSNIRLVV' A
#
# COMPACT_ATOMS: atom_id res chain seq x y z
N MET A 1 5.38 6.06 4.05
CA MET A 1 4.55 4.85 4.22
C MET A 1 3.69 4.90 5.48
N ILE A 2 4.23 4.93 6.70
CA ILE A 2 3.43 5.00 7.95
C ILE A 2 2.47 6.22 7.98
N ALA A 3 2.99 7.44 7.74
CA ALA A 3 2.17 8.65 7.74
C ALA A 3 1.05 8.63 6.68
N PHE A 4 1.26 7.92 5.57
CA PHE A 4 0.25 7.77 4.52
C PHE A 4 -0.95 6.96 5.03
N TYR A 5 -0.71 5.81 5.66
CA TYR A 5 -1.80 4.99 6.21
C TYR A 5 -2.47 5.66 7.40
N ARG A 6 -1.74 6.40 8.25
CA ARG A 6 -2.34 7.20 9.33
C ARG A 6 -3.28 8.28 8.80
N ALA A 7 -2.88 9.02 7.76
CA ALA A 7 -3.74 10.01 7.12
C ALA A 7 -5.01 9.40 6.50
N LYS A 8 -4.96 8.14 6.05
CA LYS A 8 -6.15 7.41 5.55
C LYS A 8 -7.11 7.05 6.69
N LEU A 9 -6.59 6.76 7.88
CA LEU A 9 -7.40 6.47 9.07
C LEU A 9 -8.07 7.71 9.67
N GLU A 10 -7.58 8.90 9.35
CA GLU A 10 -8.20 10.18 9.73
C GLU A 10 -9.47 10.50 8.90
N GLN A 11 -9.68 9.80 7.78
CA GLN A 11 -10.83 9.97 6.89
C GLN A 11 -11.55 8.62 6.63
N PRO A 12 -12.07 7.96 7.68
CA PRO A 12 -12.65 6.62 7.59
C PRO A 12 -13.93 6.55 6.75
N GLU A 13 -14.58 7.68 6.48
CA GLU A 13 -15.73 7.80 5.58
C GLU A 13 -15.34 7.73 4.10
N THR A 14 -14.08 8.05 3.77
CA THR A 14 -13.57 8.09 2.38
C THR A 14 -12.72 6.87 2.06
N PHE A 15 -11.98 6.35 3.04
CA PHE A 15 -11.03 5.25 2.83
C PHE A 15 -11.41 4.03 3.66
N ASN A 16 -11.05 2.84 3.16
CA ASN A 16 -11.23 1.59 3.90
C ASN A 16 -10.32 1.57 5.15
N PRO A 17 -10.87 1.70 6.37
CA PRO A 17 -10.06 1.82 7.58
C PRO A 17 -9.46 0.48 8.01
N GLU A 18 -10.11 -0.64 7.70
CA GLU A 18 -9.61 -1.99 8.03
C GLU A 18 -8.36 -2.31 7.20
N TRP A 19 -8.42 -2.04 5.90
CA TRP A 19 -7.28 -2.18 5.01
C TRP A 19 -6.10 -1.31 5.46
N ALA A 20 -6.37 -0.04 5.79
CA ALA A 20 -5.32 0.90 6.22
C ALA A 20 -4.68 0.50 7.56
N ARG A 21 -5.45 -0.02 8.53
CA ARG A 21 -4.93 -0.56 9.80
C ARG A 21 -4.00 -1.75 9.56
N ARG A 22 -4.45 -2.73 8.77
CA ARG A 22 -3.65 -3.91 8.45
C ARG A 22 -2.30 -3.53 7.82
N LYS A 23 -2.32 -2.62 6.85
CA LYS A 23 -1.08 -2.14 6.20
C LYS A 23 -0.17 -1.37 7.15
N LEU A 24 -0.73 -0.61 8.08
CA LEU A 24 0.05 0.07 9.11
C LEU A 24 0.72 -0.93 10.06
N GLU A 25 0.00 -1.96 10.52
CA GLU A 25 0.53 -3.03 11.39
C GLU A 25 1.64 -3.83 10.70
N GLU A 26 1.46 -4.20 9.42
CA GLU A 26 2.49 -4.85 8.62
C GLU A 26 3.77 -3.99 8.59
N LEU A 27 3.64 -2.69 8.33
CA LEU A 27 4.77 -1.75 8.31
C LEU A 27 5.45 -1.58 9.66
N GLU A 28 4.68 -1.48 10.75
CA GLU A 28 5.23 -1.32 12.11
C GLU A 28 6.00 -2.57 12.57
N ARG A 29 5.65 -3.75 12.05
CA ARG A 29 6.40 -5.00 12.25
C ARG A 29 7.62 -5.17 11.33
N GLY A 30 7.82 -4.26 10.37
CA GLY A 30 8.86 -4.38 9.35
C GLY A 30 8.55 -5.42 8.26
N GLU A 31 7.30 -5.87 8.17
CA GLU A 31 6.82 -6.86 7.20
C GLU A 31 5.98 -6.22 6.08
N GLY A 32 5.75 -4.91 6.17
CA GLY A 32 4.97 -4.16 5.20
C GLY A 32 5.69 -4.01 3.87
N GLN A 33 4.90 -3.95 2.80
CA GLN A 33 5.41 -3.78 1.44
C GLN A 33 6.25 -2.52 1.31
N THR A 34 7.38 -2.64 0.62
CA THR A 34 8.18 -1.49 0.22
C THR A 34 7.46 -0.74 -0.91
N TYR A 35 7.91 0.50 -1.15
CA TYR A 35 7.45 1.25 -2.31
C TYR A 35 7.72 0.49 -3.63
N MET A 36 8.84 -0.24 -3.72
CA MET A 36 9.15 -1.05 -4.90
C MET A 36 8.16 -2.20 -5.08
N ASP A 37 7.82 -2.92 -4.01
CA ASP A 37 6.86 -4.03 -4.08
C ASP A 37 5.49 -3.55 -4.57
N ILE A 38 5.04 -2.39 -4.08
CA ILE A 38 3.78 -1.77 -4.51
C ILE A 38 3.82 -1.38 -5.98
N LEU A 39 4.95 -0.82 -6.46
CA LEU A 39 5.08 -0.47 -7.87
C LEU A 39 5.05 -1.72 -8.77
N LEU A 40 5.73 -2.79 -8.35
CA LEU A 40 5.75 -4.04 -9.10
C LEU A 40 4.36 -4.69 -9.15
N GLU A 41 3.62 -4.66 -8.03
CA GLU A 41 2.23 -5.12 -7.97
C GLU A 41 1.35 -4.35 -8.95
N ILE A 42 1.36 -3.01 -8.90
CA ILE A 42 0.58 -2.15 -9.78
C ILE A 42 0.93 -2.42 -11.25
N ILE A 43 2.21 -2.44 -11.60
CA ILE A 43 2.66 -2.68 -12.98
C ILE A 43 2.22 -4.07 -13.45
N GLY A 44 2.29 -5.09 -12.59
CA GLY A 44 1.88 -6.46 -12.88
C GLY A 44 0.38 -6.62 -13.15
N GLU A 45 -0.47 -5.75 -12.57
CA GLU A 45 -1.92 -5.74 -12.80
C GLU A 45 -2.31 -5.09 -14.14
N HIS A 46 -1.39 -4.46 -14.86
CA HIS A 46 -1.67 -3.74 -16.11
C HIS A 46 -1.24 -4.52 -17.37
N SER A 47 -2.22 -5.02 -18.13
CA SER A 47 -1.98 -5.79 -19.37
C SER A 47 -1.21 -5.06 -20.47
N ASN A 48 -1.22 -3.72 -20.45
CA ASN A 48 -0.61 -2.87 -21.47
C ASN A 48 0.81 -2.42 -21.12
N ILE A 49 1.32 -2.81 -19.94
CA ILE A 49 2.66 -2.45 -19.47
C ILE A 49 3.50 -3.73 -19.43
N ARG A 50 4.73 -3.66 -19.93
CA ARG A 50 5.71 -4.75 -19.82
C ARG A 50 6.91 -4.26 -19.01
N LEU A 51 7.12 -4.86 -17.85
CA LEU A 51 8.32 -4.64 -17.06
C LEU A 51 9.53 -5.23 -17.80
N VAL A 52 10.59 -4.43 -17.95
CA VAL A 52 11.87 -4.87 -18.51
C VAL A 52 12.93 -4.70 -17.42
N VAL A 53 13.64 -5.78 -17.14
CA VAL A 53 14.67 -5.88 -16.09
C VAL A 53 16.07 -5.88 -16.67
#